data_AF-A0A1F7RZ86-F1
#
_entry.id   AF-A0A1F7RZ86-F1
#
_cell.length_a   1.000
_cell.length_b   1.000
_cell.length_c   1.000
_cell.angle_alpha   90.00
_cell.angle_beta   90.00
_cell.angle_gamma   90.00
#
_symmetry.space_group_name_H-M   'P 1'
#
loop_
_entity.id
_entity.type
_entity.pdbx_description
1 polymer ?
#
loop_
_entity_poly.entity_id
_entity_poly.type
_entity_poly.pdbx_seq_one_letter_code
_entity_poly.pdbx_strand_id
1 'polypeptide(L)'
;MSKSIFIDEVIFRFWGKASVDKYHPALCHMIDVGIMANELLEVQTPRIKKRLYSLFGDSTGSGLSFITALHDIGKISPGFQIKRQDLAQPLKAHNFDFPRFAETNHGKIASYCLPSILQEEMNCPEDLASIISLILAAHHGVFAYCDTVIDGTPRWNESRKAITSRMFP
;
A
#
# COMPACT_ATOMS: atom_id res chain seq x y z
N MET A 1 5.59 -2.81 27.39
CA MET A 1 5.80 -3.18 25.97
C MET A 1 5.87 -1.88 25.17
N SER A 2 6.90 -1.70 24.34
CA SER A 2 7.13 -0.44 23.61
C SER A 2 6.06 -0.23 22.52
N LYS A 3 5.74 1.03 22.19
CA LYS A 3 4.81 1.39 21.08
C LYS A 3 5.17 0.71 19.74
N SER A 4 6.46 0.46 19.48
CA SER A 4 6.95 -0.19 18.26
C SER A 4 6.45 -1.63 18.12
N ILE A 5 6.57 -2.44 19.17
CA ILE A 5 6.20 -3.86 19.16
C ILE A 5 4.68 -4.04 18.89
N PHE A 6 3.85 -3.11 19.37
CA PHE A 6 2.41 -3.14 19.12
C PHE A 6 2.03 -2.81 17.66
N ILE A 7 2.78 -1.94 16.99
CA ILE A 7 2.57 -1.66 15.57
C ILE A 7 2.99 -2.88 14.74
N ASP A 8 4.09 -3.54 15.11
CA ASP A 8 4.62 -4.72 14.40
C ASP A 8 3.63 -5.89 14.33
N GLU A 9 2.83 -6.12 15.38
CA GLU A 9 1.81 -7.18 15.34
C GLU A 9 0.54 -6.77 14.59
N VAL A 10 0.17 -5.49 14.66
CA VAL A 10 -1.08 -4.97 14.08
C VAL A 10 -1.03 -4.95 12.55
N ILE A 11 0.12 -4.66 11.95
CA ILE A 11 0.25 -4.57 10.48
C ILE A 11 -0.08 -5.87 9.76
N PHE A 12 0.09 -7.03 10.42
CA PHE A 12 -0.29 -8.34 9.86
C PHE A 12 -1.79 -8.65 10.01
N ARG A 13 -2.55 -7.82 10.74
CA ARG A 13 -4.00 -7.98 10.90
C ARG A 13 -4.80 -7.36 9.75
N PHE A 14 -4.21 -6.44 8.98
CA PHE A 14 -4.86 -5.93 7.79
C PHE A 14 -4.86 -7.01 6.71
N TRP A 15 -6.04 -7.35 6.19
CA TRP A 15 -6.15 -8.37 5.14
C TRP A 15 -6.01 -7.75 3.75
N GLY A 16 -5.30 -8.45 2.86
CA GLY A 16 -5.12 -8.07 1.45
C GLY A 16 -5.93 -8.95 0.50
N LYS A 17 -6.07 -10.24 0.83
CA LYS A 17 -6.97 -11.21 0.19
C LYS A 17 -7.69 -12.00 1.27
N ALA A 18 -8.94 -12.38 1.03
CA ALA A 18 -9.69 -13.19 1.97
C ALA A 18 -10.67 -14.12 1.24
N SER A 19 -10.76 -15.35 1.70
CA SER A 19 -11.81 -16.33 1.39
C SER A 19 -12.57 -16.65 2.68
N VAL A 20 -13.63 -17.47 2.63
CA VAL A 20 -14.51 -17.72 3.78
C VAL A 20 -13.71 -18.01 5.07
N ASP A 21 -12.76 -18.96 5.02
CA ASP A 21 -12.06 -19.46 6.22
C ASP A 21 -10.60 -19.00 6.32
N LYS A 22 -10.09 -18.25 5.34
CA LYS A 22 -8.67 -17.86 5.28
C LYS A 22 -8.50 -16.43 4.83
N TYR A 23 -7.42 -15.81 5.28
CA TYR A 23 -6.98 -14.53 4.74
C TYR A 23 -5.48 -14.51 4.57
N HIS A 24 -5.03 -13.60 3.72
CA HIS A 24 -3.63 -13.31 3.50
C HIS A 24 -3.40 -11.83 3.85
N PRO A 25 -2.43 -11.51 4.74
CA PRO A 25 -2.17 -10.14 5.17
C PRO A 25 -1.87 -9.21 3.99
N ALA A 26 -2.29 -7.95 4.09
CA ALA A 26 -2.07 -6.94 3.06
C ALA A 26 -0.59 -6.65 2.85
N LEU A 27 0.18 -6.53 3.93
CA LEU A 27 1.64 -6.39 3.87
C LEU A 27 2.28 -7.54 3.09
N CYS A 28 1.91 -8.80 3.41
CA CYS A 28 2.42 -9.96 2.70
C CYS A 28 2.02 -9.93 1.21
N HIS A 29 0.77 -9.59 0.89
CA HIS A 29 0.33 -9.49 -0.49
C HIS A 29 1.15 -8.49 -1.29
N MET A 30 1.43 -7.34 -0.70
CA MET A 30 2.20 -6.27 -1.31
C MET A 30 3.65 -6.70 -1.51
N ILE A 31 4.27 -7.36 -0.52
CA ILE A 31 5.61 -7.96 -0.65
C ILE A 31 5.65 -8.99 -1.78
N ASP A 32 4.67 -9.89 -1.85
CA ASP A 32 4.59 -10.92 -2.91
C ASP A 32 4.58 -10.27 -4.30
N VAL A 33 3.82 -9.19 -4.48
CA VAL A 33 3.74 -8.45 -5.74
C VAL A 33 5.04 -7.71 -6.05
N GLY A 34 5.71 -7.13 -5.04
CA GLY A 34 7.03 -6.52 -5.20
C GLY A 34 8.08 -7.52 -5.65
N ILE A 35 8.14 -8.70 -5.02
CA ILE A 35 9.03 -9.80 -5.42
C ILE A 35 8.72 -10.23 -6.85
N MET A 36 7.44 -10.45 -7.17
CA MET A 36 7.02 -10.83 -8.51
C MET A 36 7.42 -9.78 -9.57
N ALA A 37 7.29 -8.48 -9.26
CA ALA A 37 7.72 -7.41 -10.13
C ALA A 37 9.24 -7.48 -10.41
N ASN A 38 10.04 -7.75 -9.38
CA ASN A 38 11.49 -7.93 -9.52
C ASN A 38 11.83 -9.13 -10.41
N GLU A 39 11.20 -10.28 -10.19
CA GLU A 39 11.41 -11.48 -11.01
C GLU A 39 11.01 -11.26 -12.48
N LEU A 40 9.91 -10.54 -12.72
CA LEU A 40 9.49 -10.15 -14.07
C LEU A 40 10.47 -9.20 -14.73
N LEU A 41 11.09 -8.28 -13.98
CA LEU A 41 12.14 -7.39 -14.49
C LEU A 41 13.38 -8.16 -14.88
N GLU A 42 13.78 -9.16 -14.08
CA GLU A 42 15.02 -9.90 -14.32
C GLU A 42 15.01 -10.71 -15.61
N VAL A 43 13.86 -11.23 -16.03
CA VAL A 43 13.70 -11.93 -17.31
C VAL A 43 13.58 -10.99 -18.52
N GLN A 44 13.55 -9.67 -18.32
CA GLN A 44 13.51 -8.71 -19.44
C GLN A 44 14.86 -8.57 -20.14
N THR A 45 14.80 -8.12 -21.40
CA THR A 45 16.01 -7.82 -22.17
C THR A 45 16.85 -6.72 -21.49
N PRO A 46 18.19 -6.72 -21.67
CA PRO A 46 19.06 -5.67 -21.12
C PRO A 46 18.63 -4.24 -21.50
N ARG A 47 18.05 -4.07 -22.69
CA ARG A 47 17.52 -2.77 -23.15
C ARG A 47 16.33 -2.30 -22.33
N ILE A 48 15.39 -3.20 -22.01
CA ILE A 48 14.22 -2.88 -21.19
C ILE A 48 14.67 -2.60 -19.75
N LYS A 49 15.51 -3.46 -19.16
CA LYS A 49 16.07 -3.25 -17.82
C LYS A 49 16.75 -1.88 -17.71
N LYS A 50 17.68 -1.57 -18.61
CA LYS A 50 18.38 -0.27 -18.63
C LYS A 50 17.40 0.91 -18.70
N ARG A 51 16.36 0.81 -19.54
CA ARG A 51 15.34 1.87 -19.66
C ARG A 51 14.57 2.04 -18.35
N LEU A 52 14.08 0.97 -17.75
CA LEU A 52 13.26 1.03 -16.53
C LEU A 52 14.09 1.47 -15.32
N TYR A 53 15.28 0.91 -15.13
CA TYR A 53 16.15 1.24 -13.99
C TYR A 53 16.57 2.71 -14.03
N SER A 54 16.84 3.24 -15.23
CA SER A 54 17.19 4.67 -15.40
C SER A 54 16.08 5.64 -14.98
N LEU A 55 14.81 5.22 -14.97
CA LEU A 55 13.70 6.07 -14.51
C LEU A 55 13.73 6.27 -12.99
N PHE A 56 14.31 5.33 -12.25
CA PHE A 56 14.40 5.36 -10.79
C PHE A 56 15.80 5.73 -10.30
N GLY A 57 16.73 5.99 -11.23
CA GLY A 57 18.14 6.21 -10.89
C GLY A 57 18.81 5.01 -10.21
N ASP A 58 18.21 3.81 -10.33
CA ASP A 58 18.73 2.58 -9.74
C ASP A 58 19.44 1.71 -10.79
N SER A 59 20.11 0.66 -10.33
CA SER A 59 20.74 -0.36 -11.18
C SER A 59 20.17 -1.76 -10.97
N THR A 60 19.22 -1.88 -10.05
CA THR A 60 18.72 -3.17 -9.53
C THR A 60 17.23 -3.37 -9.74
N GLY A 61 16.47 -2.36 -10.19
CA GLY A 61 15.02 -2.43 -10.26
C GLY A 61 14.30 -2.44 -8.91
N SER A 62 15.04 -2.25 -7.81
CA SER A 62 14.50 -2.24 -6.45
C SER A 62 13.47 -1.12 -6.25
N GLY A 63 13.68 0.06 -6.83
CA GLY A 63 12.74 1.18 -6.75
C GLY A 63 11.42 0.85 -7.43
N LEU A 64 11.49 0.28 -8.64
CA LEU A 64 10.29 -0.13 -9.39
C LEU A 64 9.53 -1.26 -8.67
N SER A 65 10.26 -2.24 -8.12
CA SER A 65 9.67 -3.34 -7.36
C SER A 65 8.96 -2.84 -6.11
N PHE A 66 9.60 -1.93 -5.37
CA PHE A 66 9.02 -1.29 -4.19
C PHE A 66 7.76 -0.48 -4.54
N ILE A 67 7.81 0.39 -5.55
CA ILE A 67 6.64 1.17 -5.99
C ILE A 67 5.49 0.24 -6.40
N THR A 68 5.78 -0.84 -7.13
CA THR A 68 4.76 -1.82 -7.54
C THR A 68 4.13 -2.51 -6.32
N ALA A 69 4.93 -2.79 -5.30
CA ALA A 69 4.46 -3.40 -4.06
C ALA A 69 3.39 -2.54 -3.37
N LEU A 70 3.49 -1.21 -3.44
CA LEU A 70 2.54 -0.28 -2.79
C LEU A 70 1.15 -0.18 -3.46
N HIS A 71 0.90 -0.90 -4.58
CA HIS A 71 -0.35 -0.79 -5.35
C HIS A 71 -1.64 -0.94 -4.51
N ASP A 72 -1.59 -1.76 -3.47
CA ASP A 72 -2.73 -2.11 -2.63
C ASP A 72 -2.71 -1.41 -1.25
N ILE A 73 -1.87 -0.40 -1.03
CA ILE A 73 -1.75 0.29 0.27
C ILE A 73 -3.07 0.90 0.74
N GLY A 74 -3.95 1.26 -0.19
CA GLY A 74 -5.28 1.79 0.13
C GLY A 74 -6.21 0.77 0.80
N LYS A 75 -5.85 -0.52 0.82
CA LYS A 75 -6.54 -1.56 1.59
C LYS A 75 -6.38 -1.36 3.09
N ILE A 76 -5.37 -0.61 3.53
CA ILE A 76 -5.17 -0.20 4.90
C ILE A 76 -6.08 1.01 5.19
N SER A 77 -7.38 0.75 5.16
CA SER A 77 -8.44 1.74 5.36
C SER A 77 -9.67 1.09 5.98
N PRO A 78 -10.47 1.84 6.75
CA PRO A 78 -11.64 1.28 7.43
C PRO A 78 -12.67 0.74 6.44
N GLY A 79 -12.94 1.48 5.35
CA GLY A 79 -13.95 1.09 4.37
C GLY A 79 -13.58 -0.16 3.58
N PHE A 80 -12.28 -0.41 3.33
CA PHE A 80 -11.85 -1.68 2.75
C PHE A 80 -11.91 -2.81 3.77
N GLN A 81 -11.31 -2.62 4.95
CA GLN A 81 -11.17 -3.68 5.95
C GLN A 81 -12.54 -4.18 6.46
N ILE A 82 -13.54 -3.30 6.59
CA ILE A 82 -14.88 -3.66 7.10
C ILE A 82 -15.67 -4.59 6.17
N LYS A 83 -15.26 -4.76 4.91
CA LYS A 83 -15.86 -5.74 3.98
C LYS A 83 -15.79 -7.17 4.53
N ARG A 84 -14.86 -7.45 5.45
CA ARG A 84 -14.79 -8.68 6.26
C ARG A 84 -14.93 -8.34 7.73
N GLN A 85 -16.16 -8.34 8.22
CA GLN A 85 -16.47 -7.92 9.59
C GLN A 85 -15.74 -8.73 10.65
N ASP A 86 -15.57 -10.04 10.42
CA ASP A 86 -14.81 -10.96 11.26
C ASP A 86 -13.33 -10.55 11.37
N LEU A 87 -12.70 -10.19 10.25
CA LEU A 87 -11.30 -9.73 10.19
C LEU A 87 -11.12 -8.29 10.70
N ALA A 88 -12.20 -7.50 10.72
CA ALA A 88 -12.19 -6.15 11.29
C ALA A 88 -12.26 -6.14 12.82
N GLN A 89 -12.79 -7.20 13.47
CA GLN A 89 -12.92 -7.22 14.94
C GLN A 89 -11.58 -7.08 15.68
N PRO A 90 -10.50 -7.78 15.29
CA PRO A 90 -9.19 -7.56 15.89
C PRO A 90 -8.70 -6.12 15.75
N LEU A 91 -8.93 -5.47 14.61
CA LEU A 91 -8.54 -4.07 14.42
C LEU A 91 -9.32 -3.14 15.36
N LYS A 92 -10.64 -3.36 15.53
CA LYS A 92 -11.46 -2.61 16.50
C LYS A 92 -10.93 -2.77 17.93
N ALA A 93 -10.55 -3.99 18.32
CA ALA A 93 -9.95 -4.26 19.63
C ALA A 93 -8.59 -3.53 19.82
N HIS A 94 -7.92 -3.15 18.73
CA HIS A 94 -6.71 -2.34 18.73
C HIS A 94 -6.99 -0.85 18.47
N ASN A 95 -8.21 -0.37 18.79
CA ASN A 95 -8.60 1.04 18.70
C ASN A 95 -8.56 1.64 17.28
N PHE A 96 -8.76 0.82 16.24
CA PHE A 96 -9.06 1.35 14.92
C PHE A 96 -10.55 1.71 14.82
N ASP A 97 -10.83 2.90 14.33
CA ASP A 97 -12.17 3.38 14.06
C ASP A 97 -12.68 2.86 12.71
N PHE A 98 -14.00 2.73 12.59
CA PHE A 98 -14.68 2.32 11.35
C PHE A 98 -15.85 3.26 11.06
N PRO A 99 -15.59 4.44 10.46
CA PRO A 99 -16.64 5.41 10.14
C PRO A 99 -17.66 4.83 9.15
N ARG A 100 -18.94 5.18 9.32
CA ARG A 100 -20.05 4.66 8.51
C ARG A 100 -19.90 4.91 7.00
N PHE A 101 -19.28 6.04 6.63
CA PHE A 101 -19.12 6.48 5.24
C PHE A 101 -17.66 6.41 4.77
N ALA A 102 -16.85 5.54 5.39
CA ALA A 102 -15.49 5.32 4.94
C ALA A 102 -15.45 4.82 3.48
N GLU A 103 -14.54 5.36 2.67
CA GLU A 103 -14.41 4.97 1.26
C GLU A 103 -13.93 3.51 1.16
N THR A 104 -14.59 2.74 0.31
CA THR A 104 -14.42 1.29 0.20
C THR A 104 -13.58 0.90 -1.01
N ASN A 105 -13.43 1.79 -1.99
CA ASN A 105 -12.56 1.61 -3.14
C ASN A 105 -11.12 1.94 -2.73
N HIS A 106 -10.30 0.89 -2.59
CA HIS A 106 -8.92 1.06 -2.15
C HIS A 106 -8.02 1.74 -3.18
N GLY A 107 -8.40 1.76 -4.47
CA GLY A 107 -7.72 2.57 -5.49
C GLY A 107 -7.86 4.07 -5.22
N LYS A 108 -9.07 4.53 -4.87
CA LYS A 108 -9.29 5.94 -4.47
C LYS A 108 -8.59 6.30 -3.16
N ILE A 109 -8.56 5.38 -2.20
CA ILE A 109 -7.76 5.57 -0.98
C ILE A 109 -6.28 5.71 -1.34
N ALA A 110 -5.76 4.82 -2.20
CA ALA A 110 -4.37 4.86 -2.63
C ALA A 110 -4.05 6.18 -3.34
N SER A 111 -4.90 6.66 -4.26
CA SER A 111 -4.69 7.95 -4.92
C SER A 111 -4.64 9.13 -3.94
N TYR A 112 -5.40 9.05 -2.84
CA TYR A 112 -5.45 10.09 -1.82
C TYR A 112 -4.25 10.04 -0.86
N CYS A 113 -3.88 8.87 -0.35
CA CYS A 113 -2.87 8.76 0.72
C CYS A 113 -1.44 8.56 0.22
N LEU A 114 -1.23 7.97 -0.96
CA LEU A 114 0.13 7.70 -1.46
C LEU A 114 0.97 8.97 -1.70
N PRO A 115 0.43 10.10 -2.21
CA PRO A 115 1.27 11.26 -2.46
C PRO A 115 2.01 11.76 -1.21
N SER A 116 1.34 11.81 -0.05
CA SER A 116 1.96 12.21 1.20
C SER A 116 2.92 11.14 1.74
N ILE A 117 2.55 9.85 1.66
CA ILE A 117 3.43 8.75 2.08
C ILE A 117 4.74 8.76 1.27
N LEU A 118 4.66 8.93 -0.05
CA LEU A 118 5.85 8.97 -0.92
C LEU A 118 6.69 10.23 -0.65
N GLN A 119 6.08 11.38 -0.38
CA GLN A 119 6.84 12.57 -0.01
C GLN A 119 7.56 12.39 1.33
N GLU A 120 6.86 11.89 2.34
CA GLU A 120 7.38 11.82 3.71
C GLU A 120 8.35 10.66 3.94
N GLU A 121 8.04 9.46 3.43
CA GLU A 121 8.86 8.26 3.67
C GLU A 121 10.01 8.13 2.66
N MET A 122 9.85 8.71 1.47
CA MET A 122 10.75 8.49 0.33
C MET A 122 11.41 9.76 -0.19
N ASN A 123 11.11 10.94 0.37
CA ASN A 123 11.52 12.23 -0.16
C ASN A 123 11.19 12.38 -1.67
N CYS A 124 10.10 11.76 -2.13
CA CYS A 124 9.68 11.81 -3.51
C CYS A 124 9.19 13.22 -3.86
N PRO A 125 9.62 13.83 -4.98
CA PRO A 125 9.04 15.10 -5.44
C PRO A 125 7.53 15.01 -5.63
N GLU A 126 6.81 16.09 -5.29
CA GLU A 126 5.34 16.15 -5.28
C GLU A 126 4.71 15.71 -6.62
N ASP A 127 5.20 16.23 -7.74
CA ASP A 127 4.72 15.89 -9.09
C ASP A 127 4.87 14.39 -9.38
N LEU A 128 6.02 13.83 -9.01
CA LEU A 128 6.31 12.41 -9.21
C LEU A 128 5.45 11.54 -8.29
N ALA A 129 5.30 11.95 -7.03
CA ALA A 129 4.46 11.27 -6.05
C ALA A 129 3.01 11.20 -6.53
N SER A 130 2.49 12.30 -7.10
CA SER A 130 1.14 12.37 -7.65
C SER A 130 0.95 11.44 -8.86
N ILE A 131 1.91 11.43 -9.80
CA ILE A 131 1.86 10.56 -10.98
C ILE A 131 1.93 9.08 -10.58
N ILE A 132 2.87 8.71 -9.70
CA ILE A 132 3.01 7.33 -9.21
C ILE A 132 1.72 6.90 -8.52
N SER A 133 1.16 7.75 -7.66
CA SER A 133 -0.08 7.45 -6.94
C SER A 133 -1.25 7.22 -7.88
N LEU A 134 -1.38 8.03 -8.94
CA LEU A 134 -2.42 7.87 -9.95
C LEU A 134 -2.28 6.56 -10.73
N ILE A 135 -1.06 6.18 -11.11
CA ILE A 135 -0.77 4.92 -11.82
C ILE A 135 -1.11 3.72 -10.92
N LEU A 136 -0.66 3.74 -9.66
CA LEU A 136 -0.92 2.66 -8.72
C LEU A 136 -2.41 2.54 -8.37
N ALA A 137 -3.11 3.65 -8.22
CA ALA A 137 -4.56 3.67 -8.01
C ALA A 137 -5.33 3.00 -9.17
N ALA A 138 -4.76 3.01 -10.37
CA ALA A 138 -5.35 2.45 -11.58
C ALA A 138 -5.11 0.95 -11.79
N HIS A 139 -4.55 0.22 -10.83
CA HIS A 139 -4.16 -1.19 -11.00
C HIS A 139 -5.32 -2.16 -11.30
N HIS A 140 -6.59 -1.75 -11.10
CA HIS A 140 -7.78 -2.49 -11.55
C HIS A 140 -8.26 -2.09 -12.96
N GLY A 141 -7.44 -1.37 -13.73
CA GLY A 141 -7.71 -0.97 -15.11
C GLY A 141 -8.48 0.35 -15.29
N VAL A 142 -8.74 1.08 -14.21
CA VAL A 142 -9.45 2.36 -14.24
C VAL A 142 -8.75 3.36 -13.34
N PHE A 143 -8.42 4.53 -13.87
CA PHE A 143 -7.86 5.64 -13.07
C PHE A 143 -8.87 6.09 -12.01
N ALA A 144 -8.53 5.81 -10.76
CA ALA A 144 -9.24 6.32 -9.60
C ALA A 144 -8.52 7.58 -9.11
N TYR A 145 -9.25 8.71 -9.12
CA TYR A 145 -8.78 9.96 -8.56
C TYR A 145 -9.77 10.44 -7.50
N CYS A 146 -9.26 10.94 -6.39
CA CYS A 146 -10.10 11.51 -5.34
C CYS A 146 -9.32 12.51 -4.49
N ASP A 147 -9.81 13.76 -4.44
CA ASP A 147 -9.23 14.83 -3.60
C ASP A 147 -9.61 14.71 -2.13
N THR A 148 -10.76 14.07 -1.84
CA THR A 148 -11.29 13.96 -0.48
C THR A 148 -11.96 12.61 -0.27
N VAL A 149 -11.53 11.90 0.76
CA VAL A 149 -12.11 10.61 1.18
C VAL A 149 -12.13 10.54 2.70
N ILE A 150 -13.02 9.69 3.24
CA ILE A 150 -12.93 9.26 4.63
C ILE A 150 -12.10 7.99 4.65
N ASP A 151 -10.81 8.10 4.99
CA ASP A 151 -9.82 7.01 4.96
C ASP A 151 -9.35 6.55 6.36
N GLY A 152 -9.94 7.12 7.42
CA GLY A 152 -9.76 6.72 8.82
C GLY A 152 -9.08 7.78 9.70
N THR A 153 -8.96 7.50 11.00
CA THR A 153 -8.17 8.31 11.94
C THR A 153 -6.65 8.31 11.64
N PRO A 154 -5.85 9.19 12.28
CA PRO A 154 -4.39 9.19 12.14
C PRO A 154 -3.71 7.82 12.34
N ARG A 155 -4.30 6.93 13.16
CA ARG A 155 -3.79 5.57 13.39
C ARG A 155 -3.76 4.71 12.12
N TRP A 156 -4.73 4.89 11.21
CA TRP A 156 -4.71 4.24 9.90
C TRP A 156 -3.54 4.75 9.05
N ASN A 157 -3.28 6.05 9.09
CA ASN A 157 -2.16 6.64 8.38
C ASN A 157 -0.80 6.21 8.94
N GLU A 158 -0.65 6.16 10.27
CA GLU A 158 0.52 5.61 10.95
C GLU A 158 0.77 4.15 10.52
N SER A 159 -0.29 3.36 10.36
CA SER A 159 -0.18 1.96 9.92
C SER A 159 0.26 1.84 8.47
N ARG A 160 -0.22 2.73 7.58
CA ARG A 160 0.23 2.79 6.19
C ARG A 160 1.71 3.15 6.11
N LYS A 161 2.15 4.19 6.83
CA LYS A 161 3.56 4.58 6.92
C LYS A 161 4.41 3.43 7.46
N ALA A 162 4.00 2.83 8.58
CA ALA A 162 4.69 1.69 9.18
C ALA A 162 4.85 0.50 8.22
N ILE A 163 3.84 0.20 7.40
CA ILE A 163 3.91 -0.82 6.37
C ILE A 163 4.92 -0.42 5.29
N THR A 164 4.84 0.81 4.77
CA THR A 164 5.77 1.33 3.75
C THR A 164 7.22 1.26 4.24
N SER A 165 7.54 1.74 5.43
CA SER A 165 8.92 1.75 5.95
C SER A 165 9.47 0.33 6.22
N ARG A 166 8.61 -0.70 6.37
CA ARG A 166 9.04 -2.10 6.55
C ARG A 166 9.26 -2.84 5.24
N MET A 167 8.69 -2.33 4.15
CA MET A 167 8.91 -2.85 2.80
C MET A 167 10.13 -2.22 2.14
N PHE A 168 10.53 -1.05 2.61
CA PHE A 168 11.75 -0.39 2.15
C PHE A 168 12.99 -1.06 2.79
N PRO A 169 14.01 -1.42 1.99
CA PRO A 169 15.26 -1.99 2.49
C PRO A 169 16.13 -1.00 3.28
#